data_AF-A0A1F3NL17-F1
#
_entry.id   AF-A0A1F3NL17-F1
#
_cell.length_a   1.000
_cell.length_b   1.000
_cell.length_c   1.000
_cell.angle_alpha   90.00
_cell.angle_beta   90.00
_cell.angle_gamma   90.00
#
_symmetry.space_group_name_H-M   'P 1'
#
loop_
_entity.id
_entity.type
_entity.pdbx_description
1 polymer ?
#
loop_
_entity_poly.entity_id
_entity_poly.type
_entity_poly.pdbx_seq_one_letter_code
_entity_poly.pdbx_strand_id
1 'polypeptide(L)'
;MNRILILLLITILTVSCSKSRSDPKRVAVARAGNVFLYHDQIPRMIPPGTSPADSAAIVHNYINRWARKEFLRQKAQENLSADLKIEIDNQLEETRSNLVIYQYQRQMMLERMDTILTEAELEQYYLDNQESFMLNSNIIKALFIKLPAETPNISRIRLLARSNEQEDLQELESYCYQFADKFDDFNEKWVPFNRLSVELPQDIPNEES
;
A
#
# COMPACT_ATOMS: atom_id res chain seq x y z
N MET A 1 7.29 24.63 74.12
CA MET A 1 7.73 24.53 72.71
C MET A 1 7.62 23.13 72.10
N ASN A 2 8.02 22.04 72.77
CA ASN A 2 7.97 20.68 72.18
C ASN A 2 6.57 20.15 71.81
N ARG A 3 5.50 20.53 72.53
CA ARG A 3 4.14 20.07 72.21
C ARG A 3 3.57 20.70 70.93
N ILE A 4 3.96 21.93 70.60
CA ILE A 4 3.56 22.62 69.37
C ILE A 4 4.30 22.02 68.18
N LEU A 5 5.57 21.66 68.34
CA LEU A 5 6.37 20.98 67.31
C LEU A 5 5.78 19.61 66.94
N ILE A 6 5.29 18.86 67.92
CA ILE A 6 4.66 17.54 67.72
C ILE A 6 3.31 17.68 66.99
N LEU A 7 2.50 18.68 67.35
CA LEU A 7 1.24 18.99 66.66
C LEU A 7 1.49 19.40 65.20
N LEU A 8 2.54 20.18 64.94
CA LEU A 8 2.89 20.65 63.59
C LEU A 8 3.42 19.50 62.71
N LEU A 9 4.15 18.54 63.30
CA LEU A 9 4.63 17.32 62.64
C LEU A 9 3.49 16.37 62.26
N ILE A 10 2.44 16.27 63.10
CA ILE A 10 1.26 15.42 62.83
C ILE A 10 0.41 16.01 61.70
N THR A 11 0.27 17.33 61.60
CA THR A 11 -0.43 17.97 60.47
C THR A 11 0.27 17.75 59.12
N ILE A 12 1.60 17.68 59.09
CA ILE A 12 2.36 17.43 57.85
C ILE A 12 2.15 15.99 57.35
N LEU A 13 2.00 15.02 58.27
CA LEU A 13 1.73 13.61 57.92
C LEU A 13 0.34 13.39 57.29
N THR A 14 -0.63 14.26 57.53
CA THR A 14 -1.98 14.14 56.95
C THR A 14 -2.14 14.72 55.53
N VAL A 15 -1.17 15.50 55.05
CA VAL A 15 -1.21 16.10 53.69
C VAL A 15 -0.69 15.13 52.61
N SER A 16 -0.10 14.00 52.99
CA SER A 16 0.43 13.01 52.04
C SER A 16 -0.60 12.01 51.50
N CYS A 17 -1.89 12.31 51.58
CA CYS A 17 -2.91 11.54 50.88
C CYS A 17 -3.06 12.11 49.46
N SER A 18 -2.19 11.65 48.55
CA SER A 18 -2.22 12.02 47.14
C SER A 18 -3.56 11.61 46.53
N LYS A 19 -4.47 12.56 46.33
CA LYS A 19 -5.63 12.40 45.46
C LYS A 19 -5.13 11.92 44.10
N SER A 20 -5.44 10.67 43.78
CA SER A 20 -5.30 10.12 42.44
C SER A 20 -5.94 11.11 41.46
N ARG A 21 -5.18 11.57 40.46
CA ARG A 21 -5.64 12.47 39.39
C ARG A 21 -6.62 11.72 38.48
N SER A 22 -7.79 11.38 39.02
CA SER A 22 -8.96 11.06 38.24
C SER A 22 -9.57 12.39 37.83
N ASP A 23 -9.43 12.73 36.55
CA ASP A 23 -10.28 13.77 35.95
C ASP A 23 -11.73 13.32 36.14
N PRO A 24 -12.57 14.05 36.89
CA PRO A 24 -13.94 13.63 37.21
C PRO A 24 -14.83 13.49 35.97
N LYS A 25 -14.36 13.93 34.78
CA LYS A 25 -15.10 13.84 33.52
C LYS A 25 -14.76 12.61 32.67
N ARG A 26 -13.70 11.86 32.98
CA ARG A 26 -13.27 10.72 32.14
C ARG A 26 -13.54 9.39 32.83
N VAL A 27 -14.22 8.49 32.12
CA VAL A 27 -14.54 7.15 32.60
C VAL A 27 -13.30 6.26 32.48
N ALA A 28 -12.69 5.91 33.61
CA ALA A 28 -11.59 4.95 33.66
C ALA A 28 -12.14 3.53 33.47
N VAL A 29 -11.56 2.78 32.52
CA VAL A 29 -11.99 1.42 32.15
C VAL A 29 -10.99 0.34 32.59
N ALA A 30 -9.72 0.70 32.78
CA ALA A 30 -8.68 -0.19 33.29
C ALA A 30 -7.52 0.58 33.92
N ARG A 31 -6.69 -0.11 34.71
CA ARG A 31 -5.49 0.44 35.36
C ARG A 31 -4.35 -0.57 35.27
N ALA A 32 -3.15 -0.10 34.90
CA ALA A 32 -1.92 -0.88 34.89
C ALA A 32 -0.83 -0.10 35.65
N GLY A 33 -0.58 -0.49 36.91
CA GLY A 33 0.32 0.25 37.81
C GLY A 33 -0.25 1.64 38.14
N ASN A 34 0.45 2.70 37.71
CA ASN A 34 0.01 4.09 37.90
C ASN A 34 -0.66 4.72 36.66
N VAL A 35 -0.80 3.95 35.57
CA VAL A 35 -1.41 4.43 34.33
C VAL A 35 -2.86 3.94 34.25
N PHE A 36 -3.75 4.83 33.85
CA PHE A 36 -5.18 4.56 33.64
C PHE A 36 -5.48 4.55 32.15
N LEU A 37 -6.29 3.59 31.71
CA LEU A 37 -6.93 3.60 30.40
C LEU A 37 -8.32 4.20 30.57
N TYR A 38 -8.64 5.19 29.75
CA TYR A 38 -9.94 5.84 29.73
C TYR A 38 -10.76 5.39 28.53
N HIS A 39 -12.09 5.46 28.66
CA HIS A 39 -13.02 5.01 27.61
C HIS A 39 -12.81 5.74 26.27
N ASP A 40 -12.51 7.03 26.30
CA ASP A 40 -12.24 7.87 25.13
C ASP A 40 -10.95 7.51 24.37
N GLN A 41 -10.04 6.76 25.00
CA GLN A 41 -8.80 6.28 24.40
C GLN A 41 -8.97 4.94 23.69
N ILE A 42 -10.10 4.26 23.88
CA ILE A 42 -10.37 3.02 23.15
C ILE A 42 -10.74 3.41 21.71
N PRO A 43 -9.94 3.00 20.71
CA PRO A 43 -10.27 3.26 19.31
C PRO A 43 -11.60 2.59 18.94
N ARG A 44 -12.32 3.19 17.99
CA ARG A 44 -13.54 2.58 17.43
C ARG A 44 -13.16 1.37 16.57
N MET A 45 -13.02 0.22 17.22
CA MET A 45 -12.60 -1.04 16.60
C MET A 45 -13.74 -2.05 16.41
N ILE A 46 -14.98 -1.64 16.66
CA ILE A 46 -16.15 -2.51 16.58
C ILE A 46 -16.75 -2.39 15.17
N PRO A 47 -16.75 -3.45 14.35
CA PRO A 47 -17.39 -3.44 13.04
C PRO A 47 -18.91 -3.24 13.14
N PRO A 48 -19.54 -2.63 12.11
CA PRO A 48 -21.00 -2.58 12.04
C PRO A 48 -21.59 -3.99 12.00
N GLY A 49 -22.69 -4.23 12.74
CA GLY A 49 -23.35 -5.54 12.79
C GLY A 49 -22.81 -6.52 13.86
N THR A 50 -21.87 -6.09 14.69
CA THR A 50 -21.33 -6.93 15.79
C THR A 50 -22.34 -7.12 16.92
N SER A 51 -22.47 -8.34 17.45
CA SER A 51 -23.35 -8.62 18.60
C SER A 51 -22.87 -7.91 19.88
N PRO A 52 -23.75 -7.66 20.88
CA PRO A 52 -23.34 -7.09 22.16
C PRO A 52 -22.28 -7.93 22.90
N ALA A 53 -22.36 -9.26 22.81
CA ALA A 53 -21.39 -10.15 23.44
C ALA A 53 -20.02 -10.08 22.75
N ASP A 54 -20.00 -10.10 21.42
CA ASP A 54 -18.76 -10.06 20.64
C ASP A 54 -18.08 -8.69 20.75
N SER A 55 -18.85 -7.61 20.73
CA SER A 55 -18.32 -6.25 20.92
C SER A 55 -17.70 -6.07 22.31
N ALA A 56 -18.32 -6.61 23.36
CA ALA A 56 -17.73 -6.63 24.70
C ALA A 56 -16.43 -7.45 24.74
N ALA A 57 -16.39 -8.61 24.08
CA ALA A 57 -15.18 -9.43 23.99
C ALA A 57 -14.03 -8.73 23.24
N ILE A 58 -14.32 -8.01 22.15
CA ILE A 58 -13.34 -7.23 21.39
C ILE A 58 -12.71 -6.15 22.28
N VAL A 59 -13.53 -5.39 23.01
CA VAL A 59 -13.07 -4.34 23.92
C VAL A 59 -12.26 -4.93 25.06
N HIS A 60 -12.72 -6.03 25.66
CA HIS A 60 -11.99 -6.71 26.73
C HIS A 60 -10.62 -7.21 26.28
N ASN A 61 -10.54 -7.79 25.07
CA ASN A 61 -9.28 -8.22 24.48
C ASN A 61 -8.32 -7.05 24.22
N TYR A 62 -8.84 -5.90 23.78
CA TYR A 62 -8.03 -4.68 23.64
C TYR A 62 -7.47 -4.22 24.98
N ILE A 63 -8.30 -4.14 26.02
CA ILE A 63 -7.90 -3.73 27.37
C ILE A 63 -6.79 -4.66 27.90
N ASN A 64 -6.94 -5.98 27.72
CA ASN A 64 -5.93 -6.95 28.13
C ASN A 64 -4.60 -6.78 27.38
N ARG A 65 -4.64 -6.56 26.05
CA ARG A 65 -3.43 -6.28 25.27
C ARG A 65 -2.75 -4.99 25.70
N TRP A 66 -3.53 -3.94 25.92
CA TRP A 66 -3.04 -2.65 26.42
C TRP A 66 -2.35 -2.83 27.78
N ALA A 67 -2.99 -3.52 28.73
CA ALA A 67 -2.43 -3.73 30.06
C ALA A 67 -1.13 -4.52 30.01
N ARG A 68 -1.07 -5.60 29.22
CA ARG A 68 0.16 -6.40 29.01
C ARG A 68 1.29 -5.55 28.44
N LYS A 69 1.00 -4.74 27.40
CA LYS A 69 1.97 -3.83 26.81
C LYS A 69 2.50 -2.83 27.84
N GLU A 70 1.61 -2.29 28.66
CA GLU A 70 1.96 -1.29 29.67
C GLU A 70 2.84 -1.87 30.79
N PHE A 71 2.52 -3.06 31.30
CA PHE A 71 3.38 -3.75 32.26
C PHE A 71 4.75 -4.10 31.68
N LEU A 72 4.79 -4.58 30.43
CA LEU A 72 6.06 -4.87 29.75
C LEU A 72 6.90 -3.61 29.58
N ARG A 73 6.28 -2.50 29.18
CA ARG A 73 6.93 -1.19 29.04
C ARG A 73 7.51 -0.72 30.37
N GLN A 74 6.74 -0.82 31.47
CA GLN A 74 7.21 -0.45 32.80
C GLN A 74 8.44 -1.29 33.21
N LYS A 75 8.37 -2.62 33.01
CA LYS A 75 9.48 -3.51 33.32
C LYS A 75 10.71 -3.25 32.45
N ALA A 76 10.52 -2.96 31.16
CA ALA A 76 11.61 -2.57 30.27
C ALA A 76 12.27 -1.28 30.74
N GLN A 77 11.49 -0.26 31.11
CA GLN A 77 12.02 1.02 31.59
C GLN A 77 12.85 0.90 32.87
N GLU A 78 12.46 0.00 33.78
CA GLU A 78 13.24 -0.32 34.98
C GLU A 78 14.58 -0.99 34.64
N ASN A 79 14.60 -1.87 33.64
CA ASN A 79 15.73 -2.75 33.37
C ASN A 79 16.70 -2.25 32.28
N LEU A 80 16.31 -1.27 31.47
CA LEU A 80 17.17 -0.71 30.42
C LEU A 80 18.34 0.09 31.02
N SER A 81 19.52 -0.07 30.42
CA SER A 81 20.73 0.70 30.75
C SER A 81 20.54 2.19 30.44
N ALA A 82 21.37 3.03 31.07
CA ALA A 82 21.34 4.48 30.83
C ALA A 82 21.64 4.82 29.36
N ASP A 83 22.65 4.18 28.77
CA ASP A 83 23.04 4.43 27.37
C ASP A 83 21.91 4.11 26.39
N LEU A 84 21.19 2.99 26.60
CA LEU A 84 20.06 2.63 25.76
C LEU A 84 18.88 3.60 25.91
N LYS A 85 18.67 4.16 27.10
CA LYS A 85 17.63 5.20 27.32
C LYS A 85 17.97 6.47 26.55
N ILE A 86 19.22 6.92 26.61
CA ILE A 86 19.72 8.09 25.85
C ILE A 86 19.57 7.85 24.34
N GLU A 87 19.92 6.66 23.87
CA GLU A 87 19.75 6.30 22.45
C GLU A 87 18.29 6.33 22.00
N ILE A 88 17.37 5.78 22.80
CA ILE A 88 15.92 5.87 22.52
C ILE A 88 15.45 7.33 22.48
N ASP A 89 15.90 8.16 23.40
CA ASP A 89 15.52 9.58 23.44
C ASP A 89 16.03 10.33 22.20
N ASN A 90 17.26 10.04 21.75
CA ASN A 90 17.80 10.60 20.50
C ASN A 90 16.95 10.19 19.28
N GLN A 91 16.60 8.90 19.19
CA GLN A 91 15.76 8.40 18.09
C GLN A 91 14.36 9.02 18.10
N LEU A 92 13.79 9.28 19.28
CA LEU A 92 12.50 9.96 19.42
C LEU A 92 12.57 11.42 18.93
N GLU A 93 13.65 12.13 19.24
CA GLU A 93 13.83 13.52 18.81
C GLU A 93 14.11 13.63 17.31
N GLU A 94 14.88 12.71 16.74
CA GLU A 94 15.06 12.60 15.29
C GLU A 94 13.72 12.30 14.59
N THR A 95 12.98 11.31 15.10
CA THR A 95 11.65 10.94 14.56
C THR A 95 10.68 12.11 14.62
N ARG A 96 10.64 12.84 15.74
CA ARG A 96 9.82 14.04 15.91
C ARG A 96 10.19 15.09 14.86
N SER A 97 11.49 15.36 14.70
CA SER A 97 12.00 16.34 13.73
C SER A 97 11.60 15.97 12.30
N ASN A 98 11.81 14.71 11.91
CA ASN A 98 11.44 14.20 10.60
C ASN A 98 9.93 14.30 10.35
N LEU A 99 9.11 13.98 11.34
CA LEU A 99 7.65 14.10 11.22
C LEU A 99 7.22 15.56 11.04
N VAL A 100 7.82 16.50 11.76
CA VAL A 100 7.51 17.94 11.63
C VAL A 100 7.89 18.44 10.23
N ILE A 101 9.09 18.10 9.75
CA ILE A 101 9.56 18.48 8.41
C ILE A 101 8.61 17.92 7.34
N TYR A 102 8.26 16.64 7.44
CA TYR A 102 7.34 15.99 6.51
C TYR A 102 5.98 16.70 6.47
N GLN A 103 5.38 17.00 7.63
CA GLN A 103 4.09 17.67 7.68
C GLN A 103 4.15 19.08 7.07
N TYR A 104 5.23 19.82 7.33
CA TYR A 104 5.45 21.13 6.73
C TYR A 104 5.61 21.04 5.21
N GLN A 105 6.44 20.12 4.70
CA GLN A 105 6.61 19.91 3.27
C GLN A 105 5.30 19.53 2.59
N ARG A 106 4.52 18.63 3.20
CA ARG A 106 3.20 18.24 2.71
C ARG A 106 2.24 19.42 2.66
N GLN A 107 2.23 20.27 3.69
CA GLN A 107 1.41 21.48 3.70
C GLN A 107 1.84 22.45 2.58
N MET A 108 3.14 22.71 2.44
CA MET A 108 3.66 23.57 1.37
C MET A 108 3.32 23.04 -0.02
N MET A 109 3.38 21.72 -0.22
CA MET A 109 2.96 21.08 -1.47
C MET A 109 1.48 21.35 -1.75
N LEU A 110 0.60 21.15 -0.77
CA LEU A 110 -0.84 21.39 -0.92
C LEU A 110 -1.19 22.86 -1.17
N GLU A 111 -0.42 23.79 -0.60
CA GLU A 111 -0.64 25.24 -0.78
C GLU A 111 -0.06 25.77 -2.11
N ARG A 112 1.01 25.17 -2.62
CA ARG A 112 1.77 25.67 -3.79
C ARG A 112 1.57 24.88 -5.08
N MET A 113 1.00 23.67 -5.01
CA MET A 113 0.65 22.93 -6.22
C MET A 113 -0.61 23.56 -6.82
N ASP A 114 -0.42 24.36 -7.85
CA ASP A 114 -1.49 24.60 -8.81
C ASP A 114 -1.73 23.30 -9.57
N THR A 115 -2.92 22.72 -9.41
CA THR A 115 -3.32 21.49 -10.09
C THR A 115 -4.02 21.76 -11.43
N ILE A 116 -4.20 23.03 -11.80
CA ILE A 116 -4.84 23.42 -13.05
C ILE A 116 -3.76 23.43 -14.13
N LEU A 117 -3.64 22.31 -14.83
CA LEU A 117 -2.83 22.21 -16.05
C LEU A 117 -3.65 22.72 -17.24
N THR A 118 -3.08 23.64 -18.00
CA THR A 118 -3.68 24.10 -19.25
C THR A 118 -3.34 23.16 -20.41
N GLU A 119 -4.20 23.10 -21.42
CA GLU A 119 -3.94 22.31 -22.64
C GLU A 119 -2.62 22.74 -23.32
N ALA A 120 -2.31 24.04 -23.30
CA ALA A 120 -1.09 24.59 -23.87
C ALA A 120 0.18 24.11 -23.14
N GLU A 121 0.13 24.00 -21.81
CA GLU A 121 1.25 23.46 -21.02
C GLU A 121 1.46 21.96 -21.27
N LEU A 122 0.37 21.20 -21.47
CA LEU A 122 0.43 19.78 -21.83
C LEU A 122 1.05 19.59 -23.21
N GLU A 123 0.59 20.36 -24.20
CA GLU A 123 1.13 20.31 -25.56
C GLU A 123 2.61 20.69 -25.56
N GLN A 124 2.98 21.79 -24.89
CA GLN A 124 4.37 22.23 -24.78
C GLN A 124 5.25 21.16 -24.12
N TYR A 125 4.80 20.57 -23.00
CA TYR A 125 5.54 19.49 -22.34
C TYR A 125 5.70 18.26 -23.23
N TYR A 126 4.64 17.87 -23.96
CA TYR A 126 4.70 16.76 -24.90
C TYR A 126 5.73 17.03 -26.00
N LEU A 127 5.69 18.21 -26.61
CA LEU A 127 6.62 18.63 -27.66
C LEU A 127 8.07 18.67 -27.15
N ASP A 128 8.30 19.18 -25.95
CA ASP A 128 9.64 19.28 -25.35
C ASP A 128 10.20 17.91 -24.93
N ASN A 129 9.35 16.90 -24.72
CA ASN A 129 9.74 15.59 -24.21
C ASN A 129 9.36 14.43 -25.16
N GLN A 130 9.17 14.68 -26.46
CA GLN A 130 8.74 13.65 -27.43
C GLN A 130 9.61 12.40 -27.41
N GLU A 131 10.92 12.56 -27.22
CA GLU A 131 11.86 11.43 -27.13
C GLU A 131 11.55 10.48 -25.96
N SER A 132 10.97 10.99 -24.87
CA SER A 132 10.55 10.18 -23.71
C SER A 132 9.27 9.39 -23.96
N PHE A 133 8.53 9.70 -25.03
CA PHE A 133 7.29 9.02 -25.42
C PHE A 133 7.51 8.02 -26.56
N MET A 134 8.73 7.90 -27.08
CA MET A 134 9.10 6.88 -28.06
C MET A 134 9.01 5.48 -27.42
N LEU A 135 8.40 4.54 -28.14
CA LEU A 135 8.32 3.15 -27.68
C LEU A 135 9.70 2.49 -27.76
N ASN A 136 10.10 1.80 -26.70
CA ASN A 136 11.37 1.07 -26.65
C ASN A 136 11.40 -0.19 -27.53
N SER A 137 10.25 -0.56 -28.10
CA SER A 137 10.09 -1.76 -28.92
C SER A 137 9.06 -1.51 -30.00
N ASN A 138 9.32 -2.05 -31.19
CA ASN A 138 8.36 -2.03 -32.27
C ASN A 138 7.11 -2.85 -31.93
N ILE A 139 5.98 -2.37 -32.41
CA ILE A 139 4.67 -3.01 -32.25
C ILE A 139 4.11 -3.35 -33.62
N ILE A 140 3.45 -4.49 -33.73
CA ILE A 140 2.82 -4.95 -34.98
C ILE A 140 1.38 -5.38 -34.71
N LYS A 141 0.53 -5.24 -35.73
CA LYS A 141 -0.80 -5.86 -35.79
C LYS A 141 -0.70 -7.00 -36.80
N ALA A 142 -0.78 -8.24 -36.31
CA ALA A 142 -0.52 -9.42 -37.11
C ALA A 142 -1.45 -10.58 -36.76
N LEU A 143 -1.57 -11.52 -37.68
CA LEU A 143 -2.18 -12.83 -37.46
C LEU A 143 -1.05 -13.86 -37.45
N PHE A 144 -0.88 -14.59 -36.33
CA PHE A 144 0.18 -15.57 -36.19
C PHE A 144 -0.37 -16.99 -36.24
N ILE A 145 0.18 -17.79 -37.15
CA ILE A 145 -0.21 -19.20 -37.36
C ILE A 145 1.05 -20.05 -37.53
N LYS A 146 1.22 -21.04 -36.66
CA LYS A 146 2.30 -22.04 -36.70
C LYS A 146 1.71 -23.41 -36.97
N LEU A 147 2.13 -24.05 -38.06
CA LEU A 147 1.59 -25.32 -38.53
C LEU A 147 2.72 -26.36 -38.63
N PRO A 148 2.46 -27.64 -38.29
CA PRO A 148 3.33 -28.75 -38.66
C PRO A 148 3.55 -28.83 -40.17
N ALA A 149 4.73 -29.30 -40.60
CA ALA A 149 5.04 -29.46 -42.02
C ALA A 149 4.11 -30.46 -42.73
N GLU A 150 3.59 -31.44 -41.99
CA GLU A 150 2.72 -32.51 -42.47
C GLU A 150 1.23 -32.11 -42.52
N THR A 151 0.89 -30.85 -42.23
CA THR A 151 -0.51 -30.41 -42.20
C THR A 151 -1.15 -30.53 -43.60
N PRO A 152 -2.32 -31.19 -43.73
CA PRO A 152 -3.04 -31.24 -45.00
C PRO A 152 -3.54 -29.85 -45.43
N ASN A 153 -3.60 -29.59 -46.74
CA ASN A 153 -4.25 -28.41 -47.32
C ASN A 153 -3.71 -27.03 -46.86
N ILE A 154 -2.40 -26.90 -46.64
CA ILE A 154 -1.72 -25.63 -46.31
C ILE A 154 -2.06 -24.50 -47.31
N SER A 155 -2.30 -24.86 -48.58
CA SER A 155 -2.71 -23.91 -49.63
C SER A 155 -4.04 -23.22 -49.33
N ARG A 156 -5.04 -23.93 -48.78
CA ARG A 156 -6.34 -23.36 -48.40
C ARG A 156 -6.19 -22.42 -47.21
N ILE A 157 -5.43 -22.83 -46.18
CA ILE A 157 -5.14 -22.00 -45.00
C ILE A 157 -4.46 -20.69 -45.41
N ARG A 158 -3.49 -20.73 -46.33
CA ARG A 158 -2.82 -19.52 -46.84
C ARG A 158 -3.75 -18.58 -47.59
N LEU A 159 -4.74 -19.11 -48.30
CA LEU A 159 -5.72 -18.31 -49.03
C LEU A 159 -6.69 -17.63 -48.05
N LEU A 160 -7.20 -18.39 -47.09
CA LEU A 160 -8.09 -17.89 -46.02
C LEU A 160 -7.39 -16.81 -45.17
N ALA A 161 -6.13 -17.01 -44.79
CA ALA A 161 -5.35 -16.05 -44.00
C ALA A 161 -5.05 -14.72 -44.72
N ARG A 162 -5.28 -14.64 -46.04
CA ARG A 162 -5.14 -13.41 -46.83
C ARG A 162 -6.47 -12.76 -47.17
N SER A 163 -7.58 -13.41 -46.82
CA SER A 163 -8.91 -12.85 -47.02
C SER A 163 -9.25 -11.88 -45.90
N ASN A 164 -9.98 -10.82 -46.24
CA ASN A 164 -10.58 -9.88 -45.29
C ASN A 164 -12.06 -10.19 -45.02
N GLU A 165 -12.58 -11.31 -45.55
CA GLU A 165 -13.98 -11.69 -45.35
C GLU A 165 -14.17 -12.40 -44.01
N GLN A 166 -15.23 -12.02 -43.28
CA GLN A 166 -15.50 -12.56 -41.94
C GLN A 166 -15.77 -14.07 -41.95
N GLU A 167 -16.41 -14.58 -43.01
CA GLU A 167 -16.69 -16.01 -43.19
C GLU A 167 -15.39 -16.80 -43.37
N ASP A 168 -14.45 -16.28 -44.15
CA ASP A 168 -13.13 -16.89 -44.36
C ASP A 168 -12.28 -16.89 -43.08
N LEU A 169 -12.38 -15.86 -42.24
CA LEU A 169 -11.70 -15.79 -40.94
C LEU A 169 -12.26 -16.83 -39.94
N GLN A 170 -13.57 -17.04 -39.92
CA GLN A 170 -14.19 -18.09 -39.08
C GLN A 170 -13.82 -19.50 -39.55
N GLU A 171 -13.77 -19.72 -40.87
CA GLU A 171 -13.27 -20.97 -41.45
C GLU A 171 -11.80 -21.18 -41.09
N LEU A 172 -10.97 -20.15 -41.22
CA LEU A 172 -9.55 -20.18 -40.84
C LEU A 172 -9.35 -20.52 -39.37
N GLU A 173 -10.08 -19.89 -38.46
CA GLU A 173 -10.01 -20.15 -37.03
C GLU A 173 -10.34 -21.63 -36.73
N SER A 174 -11.40 -22.16 -37.36
CA SER A 174 -11.79 -23.57 -37.24
C SER A 174 -10.71 -24.54 -37.73
N TYR A 175 -10.01 -24.21 -38.81
CA TYR A 175 -8.87 -24.98 -39.30
C TYR A 175 -7.66 -24.88 -38.37
N CYS A 176 -7.37 -23.69 -37.85
CA CYS A 176 -6.24 -23.47 -36.96
C CYS A 176 -6.42 -24.19 -35.64
N TYR A 177 -7.62 -24.25 -35.06
CA TYR A 177 -7.88 -25.06 -33.86
C TYR A 177 -7.65 -26.56 -34.07
N GLN A 178 -7.84 -27.06 -35.30
CA GLN A 178 -7.67 -28.49 -35.60
C GLN A 178 -6.22 -28.87 -35.91
N PHE A 179 -5.46 -27.99 -36.56
CA PHE A 179 -4.18 -28.34 -37.16
C PHE A 179 -3.00 -27.45 -36.74
N ALA A 180 -3.23 -26.27 -36.16
CA ALA A 180 -2.15 -25.38 -35.77
C ALA A 180 -1.53 -25.79 -34.43
N ASP A 181 -0.19 -25.74 -34.39
CA ASP A 181 0.59 -25.85 -33.16
C ASP A 181 0.41 -24.57 -32.31
N LYS A 182 0.34 -23.40 -32.97
CA LYS A 182 -0.01 -22.12 -32.36
C LYS A 182 -0.84 -21.26 -33.31
N PHE A 183 -1.86 -20.59 -32.77
CA PHE A 183 -2.70 -19.63 -33.47
C PHE A 183 -3.03 -18.48 -32.51
N ASP A 184 -2.78 -17.24 -32.94
CA ASP A 184 -3.13 -16.04 -32.18
C ASP A 184 -3.42 -14.89 -33.17
N ASP A 185 -4.62 -14.31 -33.09
CA ASP A 185 -5.06 -13.15 -33.86
C ASP A 185 -4.88 -11.83 -33.08
N PHE A 186 -4.40 -11.94 -31.84
CA PHE A 186 -4.22 -10.88 -30.87
C PHE A 186 -5.44 -9.98 -30.66
N ASN A 187 -6.66 -10.46 -30.98
CA ASN A 187 -7.90 -9.68 -30.99
C ASN A 187 -7.73 -8.32 -31.67
N GLU A 188 -7.01 -8.27 -32.80
CA GLU A 188 -6.73 -7.03 -33.53
C GLU A 188 -5.93 -5.95 -32.77
N LYS A 189 -5.29 -6.31 -31.65
CA LYS A 189 -4.49 -5.37 -30.85
C LYS A 189 -3.06 -5.31 -31.34
N TRP A 190 -2.42 -4.16 -31.11
CA TRP A 190 -0.99 -4.00 -31.26
C TRP A 190 -0.25 -4.87 -30.25
N VAL A 191 0.69 -5.67 -30.75
CA VAL A 191 1.55 -6.51 -29.92
C VAL A 191 3.02 -6.19 -30.14
N PRO A 192 3.84 -6.22 -29.07
CA PRO A 192 5.28 -6.09 -29.22
C PRO A 192 5.86 -7.14 -30.18
N PHE A 193 6.66 -6.70 -31.15
CA PHE A 193 7.26 -7.59 -32.15
C PHE A 193 8.13 -8.69 -31.51
N ASN A 194 8.78 -8.36 -30.39
CA ASN A 194 9.59 -9.31 -29.61
C ASN A 194 8.82 -10.55 -29.14
N ARG A 195 7.49 -10.49 -29.03
CA ARG A 195 6.64 -11.63 -28.65
C ARG A 195 6.57 -12.66 -29.77
N LEU A 196 6.66 -12.20 -31.02
CA LEU A 196 6.57 -13.03 -32.22
C LEU A 196 7.95 -13.46 -32.71
N SER A 197 8.99 -12.64 -32.54
CA SER A 197 10.35 -12.97 -32.98
C SER A 197 10.90 -14.25 -32.35
N VAL A 198 10.53 -14.58 -31.10
CA VAL A 198 10.92 -15.83 -30.42
C VAL A 198 10.39 -17.09 -31.13
N GLU A 199 9.27 -16.99 -31.82
CA GLU A 199 8.64 -18.11 -32.51
C GLU A 199 9.05 -18.22 -33.98
N LEU A 200 9.76 -17.21 -34.51
CA LEU A 200 10.19 -17.18 -35.90
C LEU A 200 11.54 -17.88 -36.09
N PRO A 201 11.73 -18.65 -37.18
CA PRO A 201 12.98 -19.37 -37.44
C PRO A 201 14.14 -18.47 -37.92
N GLN A 202 13.87 -17.20 -38.25
CA GLN A 202 14.88 -16.23 -38.69
C GLN A 202 14.62 -14.86 -38.04
N ASP A 203 15.70 -14.18 -37.66
CA ASP A 203 15.66 -12.79 -37.21
C ASP A 203 15.28 -11.90 -38.39
N ILE A 204 14.23 -11.09 -38.22
CA ILE A 204 13.82 -10.10 -39.23
C ILE A 204 14.69 -8.85 -39.02
N PRO A 205 15.61 -8.51 -39.95
CA PRO A 205 16.61 -7.48 -39.72
C PRO A 205 16.06 -6.06 -39.78
N ASN A 206 14.84 -5.87 -40.26
CA ASN A 206 14.18 -4.58 -40.36
C ASN A 206 12.73 -4.69 -39.88
N GLU A 207 12.51 -4.33 -38.62
CA GLU A 207 11.22 -4.39 -37.95
C GLU A 207 10.28 -3.24 -38.36
N GLU A 208 10.78 -2.26 -39.12
CA GLU A 208 10.06 -1.02 -39.50
C GLU A 208 9.55 -0.99 -40.95
N SER A 209 9.78 -2.04 -41.76
CA SER A 209 9.38 -2.08 -43.18
C SER A 209 8.32 -3.11 -43.54
#